data_AF-A0A225DEG4-F1
#
_entry.id   AF-A0A225DEG4-F1
#
_cell.length_a   1.000
_cell.length_b   1.000
_cell.length_c   1.000
_cell.angle_alpha   90.00
_cell.angle_beta   90.00
_cell.angle_gamma   90.00
#
_symmetry.space_group_name_H-M   'P 1'
#
loop_
_entity.id
_entity.type
_entity.pdbx_description
1 polymer ?
#
loop_
_entity_poly.entity_id
_entity_poly.type
_entity_poly.pdbx_seq_one_letter_code
_entity_poly.pdbx_strand_id
1 'polypeptide(L)'
;MSTSTESRAPRITTRASEILGQVNILGNQFFRALEDGSMDLPCFRRTQEQFFFAVTFFPRPMSALVGRIDDPKRRLDILHNLVEEHGEFDESAFHHTTFQQFLRTIDADPSKLDAMPIWPCVRAFNSVLASACVLDELAIGVCCMGVIEQAFAGISATIGRIVVRNGWVPADRLVHYKLHAAIDERHAEEFFAVVEPTLDDPRTWYCVEQGLSLGAYIFDRLYRDLYEVAGAPSGVELRDAINNPTSAAVPVRL
;
A
#
# COMPACT_ATOMS: atom_id res chain seq x y z
N MET A 1 -20.10 -25.84 -10.28
CA MET A 1 -18.86 -26.44 -9.75
C MET A 1 -17.74 -25.52 -10.20
N SER A 2 -17.25 -24.66 -9.29
CA SER A 2 -16.11 -23.78 -9.61
C SER A 2 -14.86 -24.66 -9.59
N THR A 3 -14.26 -24.88 -10.75
CA THR A 3 -12.92 -25.44 -10.82
C THR A 3 -12.00 -24.42 -10.17
N SER A 4 -11.48 -24.74 -8.99
CA SER A 4 -10.34 -24.05 -8.39
C SER A 4 -9.24 -24.00 -9.43
N THR A 5 -9.08 -22.85 -10.11
CA THR A 5 -7.96 -22.62 -11.01
C THR A 5 -6.69 -22.75 -10.20
N GLU A 6 -5.83 -23.67 -10.63
CA GLU A 6 -4.51 -23.88 -10.03
C GLU A 6 -3.72 -22.57 -10.10
N SER A 7 -3.06 -22.21 -8.99
CA SER A 7 -2.23 -21.00 -8.90
C SER A 7 -1.15 -21.03 -9.99
N ARG A 8 -0.91 -19.88 -10.61
CA ARG A 8 0.11 -19.66 -11.66
C ARG A 8 1.50 -19.39 -11.07
N ALA A 9 1.58 -19.08 -9.78
CA ALA A 9 2.79 -18.76 -9.03
C ALA A 9 2.84 -19.41 -7.63
N PRO A 10 2.59 -20.73 -7.50
CA PRO A 10 2.30 -21.35 -6.21
C PRO A 10 3.47 -21.25 -5.22
N ARG A 11 4.72 -21.27 -5.70
CA ARG A 11 5.91 -21.18 -4.83
C ARG A 11 6.03 -19.78 -4.23
N ILE A 12 5.88 -18.74 -5.05
CA ILE A 12 6.00 -17.36 -4.61
C ILE A 12 4.80 -16.97 -3.74
N THR A 13 3.57 -17.33 -4.12
CA THR A 13 2.36 -17.04 -3.34
C THR A 13 2.42 -17.66 -1.94
N THR A 14 2.92 -18.90 -1.84
CA THR A 14 3.18 -19.54 -0.54
C THR A 14 4.20 -18.75 0.26
N ARG A 15 5.32 -18.38 -0.36
CA ARG A 15 6.40 -17.66 0.31
C ARG A 15 5.99 -16.25 0.77
N ALA A 16 5.23 -15.54 -0.05
CA ALA A 16 4.64 -14.26 0.28
C ALA A 16 3.73 -14.36 1.50
N SER A 17 2.89 -15.41 1.55
CA SER A 17 2.02 -15.69 2.71
C SER A 17 2.81 -15.93 3.99
N GLU A 18 3.93 -16.67 3.92
CA GLU A 18 4.82 -16.89 5.06
C GLU A 18 5.43 -15.57 5.56
N ILE A 19 5.96 -14.74 4.66
CA ILE A 19 6.56 -13.44 5.00
C ILE A 19 5.51 -12.52 5.63
N LEU A 20 4.31 -12.44 5.05
CA LEU A 20 3.21 -11.66 5.60
C LEU A 20 2.78 -12.16 6.99
N GLY A 21 2.77 -13.47 7.21
CA GLY A 21 2.53 -14.07 8.53
C GLY A 21 3.60 -13.70 9.57
N GLN A 22 4.87 -13.61 9.15
CA GLN A 22 5.98 -13.21 10.01
C GLN A 22 5.97 -11.71 10.34
N VAL A 23 5.75 -10.86 9.34
CA VAL A 23 5.65 -9.40 9.52
C VAL A 23 4.42 -9.03 10.34
N ASN A 24 3.32 -9.76 10.15
CA ASN A 24 2.06 -9.58 10.87
C ASN A 24 1.56 -8.13 10.82
N ILE A 25 1.36 -7.60 9.61
CA ILE A 25 0.95 -6.21 9.37
C ILE A 25 -0.33 -5.87 10.14
N LEU A 26 -1.32 -6.77 10.20
CA LEU A 26 -2.56 -6.55 10.96
C LEU A 26 -2.34 -6.52 12.49
N GLY A 27 -1.19 -7.00 12.97
CA GLY A 27 -0.74 -6.85 14.34
C GLY A 27 -0.11 -5.48 14.65
N ASN A 28 0.04 -4.60 13.66
CA ASN A 28 0.55 -3.24 13.82
C ASN A 28 -0.38 -2.40 14.72
N GLN A 29 0.22 -1.44 15.44
CA GLN A 29 -0.49 -0.53 16.34
C GLN A 29 -1.60 0.26 15.63
N PHE A 30 -1.43 0.61 14.35
CA PHE A 30 -2.47 1.23 13.54
C PHE A 30 -3.78 0.42 13.58
N PHE A 31 -3.71 -0.87 13.25
CA PHE A 31 -4.90 -1.72 13.18
C PHE A 31 -5.43 -2.07 14.55
N ARG A 32 -4.56 -2.27 15.55
CA ARG A 32 -5.00 -2.48 16.94
C ARG A 32 -5.78 -1.29 17.46
N ALA A 33 -5.27 -0.07 17.25
CA ALA A 33 -5.92 1.14 17.70
C ALA A 33 -7.25 1.40 16.98
N LEU A 34 -7.33 1.04 15.70
CA LEU A 34 -8.57 1.11 14.93
C LEU A 34 -9.60 0.08 15.46
N GLU A 35 -9.16 -1.13 15.76
CA GLU A 35 -10.00 -2.24 16.24
C GLU A 35 -10.51 -2.02 17.67
N ASP A 36 -9.65 -1.55 18.59
CA ASP A 36 -10.00 -1.34 20.01
C ASP A 36 -10.68 0.01 20.30
N GLY A 37 -10.73 0.90 19.30
CA GLY A 37 -11.39 2.21 19.39
C GLY A 37 -10.54 3.31 20.01
N SER A 38 -9.25 3.06 20.29
CA SER A 38 -8.32 4.11 20.75
C SER A 38 -7.94 5.10 19.63
N MET A 39 -8.13 4.72 18.35
CA MET A 39 -8.10 5.63 17.22
C MET A 39 -9.49 6.21 16.95
N ASP A 40 -9.64 7.53 17.10
CA ASP A 40 -10.87 8.23 16.78
C ASP A 40 -10.99 8.58 15.28
N LEU A 41 -12.17 9.03 14.86
CA LEU A 41 -12.44 9.40 13.47
C LEU A 41 -11.51 10.52 12.96
N PRO A 42 -11.23 11.62 13.70
CA PRO A 42 -10.25 12.63 13.27
C PRO A 42 -8.83 12.08 13.06
N CYS A 43 -8.35 11.20 13.93
CA CYS A 43 -7.06 10.54 13.76
C CYS A 43 -7.08 9.66 12.50
N PHE A 44 -8.06 8.77 12.39
CA PHE A 44 -8.22 7.90 11.22
C PHE A 44 -8.29 8.71 9.92
N ARG A 45 -9.12 9.76 9.85
CA ARG A 45 -9.26 10.65 8.70
C ARG A 45 -7.92 11.19 8.21
N ARG A 46 -7.08 11.72 9.11
CA ARG A 46 -5.75 12.24 8.75
C ARG A 46 -4.85 11.17 8.15
N THR A 47 -4.92 9.93 8.66
CA THR A 47 -4.17 8.81 8.06
C THR A 47 -4.65 8.53 6.64
N GLN A 48 -5.95 8.59 6.39
CA GLN A 48 -6.54 8.30 5.07
C GLN A 48 -6.26 9.42 4.07
N GLU A 49 -6.32 10.68 4.49
CA GLU A 49 -5.92 11.83 3.66
C GLU A 49 -4.46 11.71 3.19
N GLN A 50 -3.58 11.13 4.00
CA GLN A 50 -2.18 10.89 3.64
C GLN A 50 -2.01 9.61 2.81
N PHE A 51 -2.75 8.54 3.15
CA PHE A 51 -2.75 7.30 2.38
C PHE A 51 -3.24 7.49 0.94
N PHE A 52 -4.12 8.47 0.69
CA PHE A 52 -4.54 8.88 -0.65
C PHE A 52 -3.36 9.16 -1.61
N PHE A 53 -2.25 9.72 -1.11
CA PHE A 53 -1.07 9.97 -1.95
C PHE A 53 -0.32 8.68 -2.29
N ALA A 54 -0.43 7.63 -1.48
CA ALA A 54 0.07 6.30 -1.84
C ALA A 54 -0.81 5.67 -2.92
N VAL A 55 -2.14 5.71 -2.74
CA VAL A 55 -3.12 5.21 -3.73
C VAL A 55 -2.93 5.87 -5.09
N THR A 56 -2.86 7.20 -5.13
CA THR A 56 -2.69 7.94 -6.40
C THR A 56 -1.32 7.71 -7.04
N PHE A 57 -0.31 7.33 -6.25
CA PHE A 57 1.04 7.09 -6.76
C PHE A 57 1.24 5.66 -7.28
N PHE A 58 0.55 4.68 -6.70
CA PHE A 58 0.73 3.24 -6.93
C PHE A 58 0.77 2.81 -8.41
N PRO A 59 -0.05 3.37 -9.33
CA PRO A 59 0.00 2.97 -10.75
C PRO A 59 1.31 3.36 -11.46
N ARG A 60 2.07 4.32 -10.94
CA ARG A 60 3.31 4.81 -11.57
C ARG A 60 4.43 3.77 -11.56
N PRO A 61 4.86 3.18 -10.42
CA PRO A 61 5.84 2.09 -10.42
C PRO A 61 5.37 0.88 -11.23
N MET A 62 4.07 0.55 -11.18
CA MET A 62 3.48 -0.51 -12.01
C MET A 62 3.72 -0.27 -13.51
N SER A 63 3.49 0.96 -13.98
CA SER A 63 3.72 1.34 -15.37
C SER A 63 5.20 1.18 -15.80
N ALA A 64 6.14 1.44 -14.88
CA ALA A 64 7.56 1.21 -15.14
C ALA A 64 7.87 -0.28 -15.31
N LEU A 65 7.29 -1.15 -14.47
CA LEU A 65 7.48 -2.61 -14.58
C LEU A 65 6.97 -3.16 -15.92
N VAL A 66 5.83 -2.69 -16.43
CA VAL A 66 5.32 -3.09 -17.74
C VAL A 66 6.37 -2.90 -18.84
N GLY A 67 7.11 -1.78 -18.80
CA GLY A 67 8.17 -1.49 -19.76
C GLY A 67 9.43 -2.36 -19.63
N ARG A 68 9.62 -3.03 -18.48
CA ARG A 68 10.83 -3.79 -18.13
C ARG A 68 10.71 -5.30 -18.35
N ILE A 69 9.49 -5.81 -18.53
CA ILE A 69 9.26 -7.23 -18.82
C ILE A 69 9.57 -7.47 -20.30
N ASP A 70 10.53 -8.31 -20.65
CA ASP A 70 10.94 -8.43 -22.07
C ASP A 70 9.85 -9.04 -22.97
N ASP A 71 9.16 -10.07 -22.51
CA ASP A 71 8.12 -10.77 -23.28
C ASP A 71 6.80 -9.98 -23.25
N PRO A 72 6.31 -9.47 -24.40
CA PRO A 72 5.05 -8.73 -24.45
C PRO A 72 3.85 -9.52 -23.93
N LYS A 73 3.84 -10.86 -24.07
CA LYS A 73 2.74 -11.70 -23.57
C LYS A 73 2.70 -11.71 -22.04
N ARG A 74 3.87 -11.66 -21.38
CA ARG A 74 3.97 -11.63 -19.92
C ARG A 74 3.62 -10.26 -19.31
N ARG A 75 3.57 -9.21 -20.13
CA ARG A 75 3.15 -7.86 -19.70
C ARG A 75 1.64 -7.74 -19.52
N LEU A 76 0.85 -8.59 -20.18
CA LEU A 76 -0.58 -8.36 -20.36
C LEU A 76 -1.35 -8.30 -19.04
N ASP A 77 -1.01 -9.16 -18.08
CA ASP A 77 -1.70 -9.17 -16.79
C ASP A 77 -1.41 -7.89 -15.99
N ILE A 78 -0.13 -7.48 -15.90
CA ILE A 78 0.24 -6.22 -15.22
C ILE A 78 -0.31 -4.99 -15.97
N LEU A 79 -0.36 -5.03 -17.30
CA LEU A 79 -0.96 -3.96 -18.09
C LEU A 79 -2.47 -3.86 -17.84
N HIS A 80 -3.15 -4.99 -17.72
CA HIS A 80 -4.57 -5.03 -17.37
C HIS A 80 -4.80 -4.49 -15.96
N ASN A 81 -3.99 -4.90 -14.97
CA ASN A 81 -4.01 -4.33 -13.63
C ASN A 81 -3.83 -2.79 -13.67
N LEU A 82 -2.87 -2.29 -14.45
CA LEU A 82 -2.66 -0.85 -14.62
C LEU A 82 -3.89 -0.12 -15.21
N VAL A 83 -4.62 -0.76 -16.12
CA VAL A 83 -5.86 -0.23 -16.68
C VAL A 83 -7.01 -0.28 -15.66
N GLU A 84 -7.09 -1.33 -14.85
CA GLU A 84 -8.07 -1.48 -13.79
C GLU A 84 -7.87 -0.41 -12.69
N GLU A 85 -6.63 -0.09 -12.32
CA GLU A 85 -6.29 1.03 -11.43
C GLU A 85 -6.80 2.39 -11.98
N HIS A 86 -6.89 2.51 -13.31
CA HIS A 86 -7.50 3.63 -14.03
C HIS A 86 -8.95 3.31 -14.43
N GLY A 87 -9.67 2.54 -13.62
CA GLY A 87 -11.10 2.32 -13.74
C GLY A 87 -11.56 1.84 -15.12
N GLU A 88 -10.75 1.06 -15.84
CA GLU A 88 -11.07 0.63 -17.21
C GLU A 88 -11.39 1.80 -18.15
N PHE A 89 -10.62 2.90 -18.01
CA PHE A 89 -10.80 4.17 -18.72
C PHE A 89 -12.07 4.96 -18.36
N ASP A 90 -12.79 4.58 -17.31
CA ASP A 90 -13.83 5.40 -16.68
C ASP A 90 -13.24 6.22 -15.52
N GLU A 91 -13.09 7.53 -15.72
CA GLU A 91 -12.56 8.47 -14.73
C GLU A 91 -13.30 8.41 -13.38
N SER A 92 -14.59 8.07 -13.38
CA SER A 92 -15.38 7.95 -12.16
C SER A 92 -15.02 6.70 -11.34
N ALA A 93 -14.43 5.70 -11.99
CA ALA A 93 -14.01 4.43 -11.41
C ALA A 93 -12.50 4.36 -11.09
N PHE A 94 -11.72 5.40 -11.42
CA PHE A 94 -10.30 5.45 -11.06
C PHE A 94 -10.13 5.22 -9.55
N HIS A 95 -9.08 4.49 -9.13
CA HIS A 95 -8.80 4.29 -7.71
C HIS A 95 -8.60 5.63 -6.97
N HIS A 96 -8.00 6.61 -7.64
CA HIS A 96 -7.97 8.00 -7.19
C HIS A 96 -9.36 8.55 -6.87
N THR A 97 -10.31 8.44 -7.81
CA THR A 97 -11.67 8.99 -7.69
C THR A 97 -12.49 8.24 -6.65
N THR A 98 -12.43 6.91 -6.62
CA THR A 98 -13.15 6.09 -5.64
C THR A 98 -12.61 6.31 -4.22
N PHE A 99 -11.31 6.55 -4.06
CA PHE A 99 -10.74 6.92 -2.76
C PHE A 99 -11.19 8.31 -2.31
N GLN A 100 -11.29 9.29 -3.22
CA GLN A 100 -11.88 10.60 -2.87
C GLN A 100 -13.35 10.47 -2.43
N GLN A 101 -14.13 9.57 -3.04
CA GLN A 101 -15.50 9.29 -2.59
C GLN A 101 -15.49 8.73 -1.16
N PHE A 102 -14.61 7.78 -0.87
CA PHE A 102 -14.43 7.25 0.49
C PHE A 102 -14.05 8.35 1.49
N LEU A 103 -13.09 9.22 1.16
CA LEU A 103 -12.69 10.34 2.01
C LEU A 103 -13.86 11.25 2.39
N ARG A 104 -14.78 11.53 1.45
CA ARG A 104 -16.00 12.31 1.76
C ARG A 104 -16.91 11.59 2.77
N THR A 105 -16.98 10.26 2.75
CA THR A 105 -17.81 9.50 3.70
C THR A 105 -17.33 9.63 5.15
N ILE A 106 -16.03 9.85 5.34
CA ILE A 106 -15.42 10.09 6.65
C ILE A 106 -15.22 11.58 6.94
N ASP A 107 -15.89 12.47 6.19
CA ASP A 107 -15.92 13.93 6.37
C ASP A 107 -14.53 14.61 6.16
N ALA A 108 -13.72 14.04 5.26
CA ALA A 108 -12.58 14.75 4.65
C ALA A 108 -13.02 15.59 3.44
N ASP A 109 -12.17 16.56 3.08
CA ASP A 109 -12.39 17.47 1.95
C ASP A 109 -11.32 17.23 0.86
N PRO A 110 -11.63 16.41 -0.16
CA PRO A 110 -10.67 16.10 -1.23
C PRO A 110 -10.13 17.33 -1.98
N SER A 111 -10.84 18.46 -1.98
CA SER A 111 -10.38 19.68 -2.67
C SER A 111 -9.13 20.30 -2.04
N LYS A 112 -8.78 19.88 -0.81
CA LYS A 112 -7.59 20.36 -0.08
C LYS A 112 -6.37 19.48 -0.26
N LEU A 113 -6.50 18.30 -0.87
CA LEU A 113 -5.42 17.32 -0.96
C LEU A 113 -4.25 17.85 -1.81
N ASP A 114 -4.51 18.56 -2.91
CA ASP A 114 -3.46 19.11 -3.77
C ASP A 114 -2.55 20.13 -3.06
N ALA A 115 -3.06 20.82 -2.05
CA ALA A 115 -2.31 21.77 -1.24
C ALA A 115 -1.66 21.15 0.01
N MET A 116 -1.97 19.89 0.31
CA MET A 116 -1.52 19.22 1.52
C MET A 116 -0.07 18.74 1.38
N PRO A 117 0.82 19.02 2.35
CA PRO A 117 2.16 18.46 2.34
C PRO A 117 2.10 16.95 2.58
N ILE A 118 2.76 16.20 1.70
CA ILE A 118 2.93 14.75 1.84
C ILE A 118 3.84 14.46 3.03
N TRP A 119 3.40 13.59 3.95
CA TRP A 119 4.19 13.18 5.09
C TRP A 119 5.44 12.38 4.68
N PRO A 120 6.53 12.46 5.47
CA PRO A 120 7.77 11.73 5.18
C PRO A 120 7.58 10.22 4.99
N CYS A 121 6.70 9.58 5.77
CA CYS A 121 6.44 8.14 5.66
C CYS A 121 5.83 7.74 4.31
N VAL A 122 4.87 8.51 3.80
CA VAL A 122 4.26 8.28 2.49
C VAL A 122 5.28 8.54 1.37
N ARG A 123 6.08 9.59 1.50
CA ARG A 123 7.18 9.86 0.55
C ARG A 123 8.20 8.73 0.55
N ALA A 124 8.56 8.19 1.72
CA ALA A 124 9.49 7.07 1.84
C ALA A 124 8.93 5.82 1.15
N PHE A 125 7.68 5.44 1.45
CA PHE A 125 6.99 4.33 0.79
C PHE A 125 7.01 4.47 -0.74
N ASN A 126 6.55 5.62 -1.26
CA ASN A 126 6.50 5.88 -2.70
C ASN A 126 7.90 5.84 -3.36
N SER A 127 8.93 6.35 -2.67
CA SER A 127 10.29 6.40 -3.20
C SER A 127 10.92 5.01 -3.25
N VAL A 128 10.73 4.19 -2.22
CA VAL A 128 11.23 2.80 -2.21
C VAL A 128 10.52 1.98 -3.28
N LEU A 129 9.19 2.08 -3.37
CA LEU A 129 8.42 1.34 -4.36
C LEU A 129 8.83 1.71 -5.80
N ALA A 130 9.01 3.00 -6.08
CA ALA A 130 9.50 3.48 -7.36
C ALA A 130 10.91 2.97 -7.66
N SER A 131 11.80 2.98 -6.67
CA SER A 131 13.19 2.50 -6.85
C SER A 131 13.23 1.00 -7.14
N ALA A 132 12.46 0.19 -6.40
CA ALA A 132 12.35 -1.25 -6.64
C ALA A 132 11.82 -1.56 -8.05
N CYS A 133 10.86 -0.78 -8.53
CA CYS A 133 10.25 -1.00 -9.83
C CYS A 133 11.09 -0.47 -11.01
N VAL A 134 11.91 0.56 -10.81
CA VAL A 134 12.66 1.22 -11.89
C VAL A 134 14.12 0.78 -11.94
N LEU A 135 14.78 0.63 -10.79
CA LEU A 135 16.23 0.50 -10.69
C LEU A 135 16.70 -0.91 -10.33
N ASP A 136 16.00 -1.60 -9.44
CA ASP A 136 16.36 -2.95 -9.00
C ASP A 136 16.00 -4.02 -10.04
N GLU A 137 16.44 -5.25 -9.85
CA GLU A 137 16.15 -6.42 -10.68
C GLU A 137 14.64 -6.63 -10.83
N LEU A 138 14.19 -7.07 -12.02
CA LEU A 138 12.76 -7.22 -12.32
C LEU A 138 12.02 -8.04 -11.24
N ALA A 139 12.63 -9.13 -10.78
CA ALA A 139 12.07 -9.98 -9.72
C ALA A 139 11.87 -9.24 -8.38
N ILE A 140 12.75 -8.30 -8.01
CA ILE A 140 12.58 -7.48 -6.81
C ILE A 140 11.34 -6.61 -6.97
N GLY A 141 11.23 -5.89 -8.10
CA GLY A 141 10.12 -4.98 -8.35
C GLY A 141 8.76 -5.67 -8.41
N VAL A 142 8.63 -6.76 -9.18
CA VAL A 142 7.34 -7.48 -9.30
C VAL A 142 6.93 -8.13 -7.98
N CYS A 143 7.85 -8.73 -7.24
CA CYS A 143 7.53 -9.35 -5.94
C CYS A 143 7.23 -8.30 -4.87
N CYS A 144 7.88 -7.13 -4.92
CA CYS A 144 7.58 -6.00 -4.03
C CYS A 144 6.16 -5.47 -4.26
N MET A 145 5.71 -5.35 -5.51
CA MET A 145 4.33 -4.95 -5.83
C MET A 145 3.33 -6.04 -5.43
N GLY A 146 3.57 -7.30 -5.83
CA GLY A 146 2.64 -8.40 -5.60
C GLY A 146 2.38 -8.67 -4.12
N VAL A 147 3.41 -8.59 -3.26
CA VAL A 147 3.22 -8.79 -1.81
C VAL A 147 2.43 -7.65 -1.16
N ILE A 148 2.52 -6.42 -1.69
CA ILE A 148 1.74 -5.27 -1.23
C ILE A 148 0.27 -5.49 -1.57
N GLU A 149 -0.05 -5.89 -2.80
CA GLU A 149 -1.43 -6.19 -3.19
C GLU A 149 -2.00 -7.37 -2.39
N GLN A 150 -1.23 -8.44 -2.20
CA GLN A 150 -1.66 -9.57 -1.38
C GLN A 150 -1.97 -9.15 0.06
N ALA A 151 -1.13 -8.27 0.65
CA ALA A 151 -1.40 -7.71 1.97
C ALA A 151 -2.63 -6.80 1.98
N PHE A 152 -2.83 -6.02 0.90
CA PHE A 152 -3.87 -5.01 0.83
C PHE A 152 -5.28 -5.62 0.82
N ALA A 153 -5.47 -6.83 0.26
CA ALA A 153 -6.75 -7.55 0.36
C ALA A 153 -7.24 -7.68 1.82
N GLY A 154 -6.37 -8.21 2.70
CA GLY A 154 -6.68 -8.42 4.12
C GLY A 154 -6.81 -7.11 4.91
N ILE A 155 -6.00 -6.11 4.57
CA ILE A 155 -6.05 -4.77 5.17
C ILE A 155 -7.35 -4.06 4.80
N SER A 156 -7.71 -4.05 3.51
CA SER A 156 -8.95 -3.47 2.99
C SER A 156 -10.18 -4.09 3.62
N ALA A 157 -10.22 -5.42 3.71
CA ALA A 157 -11.30 -6.12 4.41
C ALA A 157 -11.39 -5.73 5.89
N THR A 158 -10.25 -5.55 6.56
CA THR A 158 -10.20 -5.19 7.99
C THR A 158 -10.65 -3.75 8.21
N ILE A 159 -10.07 -2.77 7.50
CA ILE A 159 -10.48 -1.36 7.58
C ILE A 159 -11.97 -1.24 7.26
N GLY A 160 -12.40 -1.86 6.15
CA GLY A 160 -13.79 -1.83 5.70
C GLY A 160 -14.78 -2.31 6.77
N ARG A 161 -14.51 -3.44 7.44
CA ARG A 161 -15.36 -3.92 8.54
C ARG A 161 -15.38 -2.94 9.71
N ILE A 162 -14.23 -2.39 10.11
CA ILE A 162 -14.13 -1.57 11.32
C ILE A 162 -14.83 -0.22 11.11
N VAL A 163 -14.64 0.46 9.97
CA VAL A 163 -15.27 1.77 9.73
C VAL A 163 -16.80 1.67 9.67
N VAL A 164 -17.34 0.54 9.20
CA VAL A 164 -18.77 0.25 9.23
C VAL A 164 -19.23 -0.04 10.66
N ARG A 165 -18.52 -0.90 11.39
CA ARG A 165 -18.83 -1.24 12.79
C ARG A 165 -18.84 -0.01 13.69
N ASN A 166 -17.90 0.92 13.49
CA ASN A 166 -17.79 2.15 14.27
C ASN A 166 -18.81 3.22 13.82
N GLY A 167 -19.64 2.94 12.80
CA GLY A 167 -20.67 3.85 12.30
C GLY A 167 -20.11 5.06 11.53
N TRP A 168 -18.84 5.01 11.11
CA TRP A 168 -18.21 6.11 10.37
C TRP A 168 -18.62 6.10 8.90
N VAL A 169 -18.85 4.91 8.33
CA VAL A 169 -19.24 4.75 6.93
C VAL A 169 -20.42 3.78 6.83
N PRO A 170 -21.53 4.17 6.16
CA PRO A 170 -22.60 3.24 5.81
C PRO A 170 -22.09 2.10 4.91
N ALA A 171 -22.52 0.87 5.17
CA ALA A 171 -22.03 -0.31 4.44
C ALA A 171 -22.26 -0.26 2.92
N ASP A 172 -23.33 0.40 2.49
CA ASP A 172 -23.69 0.63 1.08
C ASP A 172 -22.82 1.71 0.40
N ARG A 173 -22.08 2.50 1.18
CA ARG A 173 -21.15 3.54 0.69
C ARG A 173 -19.68 3.14 0.78
N LEU A 174 -19.38 1.93 1.25
CA LEU A 174 -18.03 1.39 1.30
C LEU A 174 -17.63 0.77 -0.05
N VAL A 175 -17.47 1.60 -1.08
CA VAL A 175 -17.17 1.13 -2.45
C VAL A 175 -15.70 0.71 -2.58
N HIS A 176 -14.76 1.60 -2.23
CA HIS A 176 -13.33 1.40 -2.44
C HIS A 176 -12.77 0.14 -1.73
N TYR A 177 -12.92 0.05 -0.41
CA TYR A 177 -12.37 -1.09 0.35
C TYR A 177 -13.06 -2.42 0.06
N LYS A 178 -14.30 -2.40 -0.44
CA LYS A 178 -15.02 -3.62 -0.84
C LYS A 178 -14.49 -4.17 -2.17
N LEU A 179 -14.07 -3.29 -3.09
CA LEU A 179 -13.46 -3.67 -4.36
C LEU A 179 -12.15 -4.44 -4.11
N HIS A 180 -11.25 -3.84 -3.35
CA HIS A 180 -9.92 -4.38 -3.06
C HIS A 180 -9.89 -5.70 -2.28
N ALA A 181 -10.86 -5.93 -1.39
CA ALA A 181 -10.91 -7.17 -0.60
C ALA A 181 -11.06 -8.46 -1.43
N ALA A 182 -11.57 -8.38 -2.67
CA ALA A 182 -11.77 -9.53 -3.55
C ALA A 182 -10.84 -9.56 -4.77
N ILE A 183 -10.26 -8.42 -5.14
CA ILE A 183 -9.54 -8.24 -6.40
C ILE A 183 -8.03 -8.39 -6.23
N ASP A 184 -7.47 -7.95 -5.10
CA ASP A 184 -6.02 -7.82 -4.97
C ASP A 184 -5.28 -9.16 -4.85
N GLU A 185 -5.95 -10.26 -4.46
CA GLU A 185 -5.34 -11.60 -4.46
C GLU A 185 -5.01 -12.07 -5.89
N ARG A 186 -5.87 -11.73 -6.86
CA ARG A 186 -5.62 -12.02 -8.28
C ARG A 186 -4.43 -11.21 -8.80
N HIS A 187 -4.37 -9.93 -8.46
CA HIS A 187 -3.31 -9.05 -8.94
C HIS A 187 -1.94 -9.45 -8.38
N ALA A 188 -1.88 -9.82 -7.11
CA ALA A 188 -0.66 -10.38 -6.52
C ALA A 188 -0.15 -11.61 -7.28
N GLU A 189 -1.05 -12.55 -7.58
CA GLU A 189 -0.75 -13.75 -8.35
C GLU A 189 -0.23 -13.42 -9.76
N GLU A 190 -0.81 -12.41 -10.42
CA GLU A 190 -0.40 -11.92 -11.74
C GLU A 190 1.02 -11.34 -11.73
N PHE A 191 1.40 -10.59 -10.69
CA PHE A 191 2.78 -10.14 -10.50
C PHE A 191 3.75 -11.31 -10.32
N PHE A 192 3.42 -12.25 -9.44
CA PHE A 192 4.30 -13.38 -9.13
C PHE A 192 4.50 -14.31 -10.34
N ALA A 193 3.46 -14.47 -11.17
CA ALA A 193 3.51 -15.30 -12.38
C ALA A 193 4.54 -14.82 -13.42
N VAL A 194 4.99 -13.56 -13.36
CA VAL A 194 6.04 -13.04 -14.25
C VAL A 194 7.37 -13.75 -14.04
N VAL A 195 7.70 -14.11 -12.79
CA VAL A 195 9.01 -14.64 -12.39
C VAL A 195 8.99 -16.06 -11.85
N GLU A 196 7.81 -16.63 -11.58
CA GLU A 196 7.64 -18.05 -11.23
C GLU A 196 8.39 -19.01 -12.19
N PRO A 197 8.35 -18.83 -13.53
CA PRO A 197 9.04 -19.76 -14.45
C PRO A 197 10.56 -19.73 -14.34
N THR A 198 11.14 -18.74 -13.65
CA THR A 198 12.59 -18.53 -13.54
C THR A 198 13.17 -18.89 -12.17
N LEU A 199 12.37 -19.44 -11.25
CA LEU A 199 12.81 -19.69 -9.87
C LEU A 199 13.89 -20.76 -9.70
N ASP A 200 14.11 -21.60 -10.72
CA ASP A 200 15.17 -22.60 -10.66
C ASP A 200 16.56 -21.95 -10.74
N ASP A 201 16.64 -20.66 -11.12
CA ASP A 201 17.84 -19.83 -10.94
C ASP A 201 17.93 -19.30 -9.49
N PRO A 202 18.98 -19.67 -8.73
CA PRO A 202 19.16 -19.20 -7.35
C PRO A 202 19.22 -17.67 -7.21
N ARG A 203 19.69 -16.95 -8.24
CA ARG A 203 19.72 -15.48 -8.21
C ARG A 203 18.32 -14.89 -8.27
N THR A 204 17.46 -15.49 -9.09
CA THR A 204 16.05 -15.12 -9.16
C THR A 204 15.38 -15.35 -7.81
N TRP A 205 15.58 -16.51 -7.18
CA TRP A 205 15.02 -16.77 -5.85
C TRP A 205 15.48 -15.75 -4.80
N TYR A 206 16.78 -15.40 -4.79
CA TYR A 206 17.28 -14.33 -3.93
C TYR A 206 16.56 -13.00 -4.15
N CYS A 207 16.35 -12.61 -5.42
CA CYS A 207 15.63 -11.38 -5.76
C CYS A 207 14.16 -11.42 -5.33
N VAL A 208 13.50 -12.58 -5.46
CA VAL A 208 12.14 -12.80 -4.96
C VAL A 208 12.08 -12.57 -3.45
N GLU A 209 12.99 -13.18 -2.68
CA GLU A 209 13.06 -12.99 -1.22
C GLU A 209 13.25 -11.51 -0.85
N GLN A 210 14.13 -10.79 -1.56
CA GLN A 210 14.35 -9.36 -1.33
C GLN A 210 13.09 -8.54 -1.64
N GLY A 211 12.44 -8.78 -2.80
CA GLY A 211 11.23 -8.07 -3.20
C GLY A 211 10.07 -8.29 -2.23
N LEU A 212 9.78 -9.56 -1.88
CA LEU A 212 8.72 -9.90 -0.94
C LEU A 212 8.97 -9.28 0.45
N SER A 213 10.20 -9.39 0.96
CA SER A 213 10.56 -8.84 2.28
C SER A 213 10.48 -7.31 2.28
N LEU A 214 10.97 -6.67 1.23
CA LEU A 214 10.95 -5.21 1.10
C LEU A 214 9.52 -4.68 1.04
N GLY A 215 8.66 -5.26 0.19
CA GLY A 215 7.27 -4.85 0.05
C GLY A 215 6.48 -5.00 1.34
N ALA A 216 6.60 -6.15 2.02
CA ALA A 216 5.95 -6.37 3.31
C ALA A 216 6.46 -5.39 4.39
N TYR A 217 7.77 -5.16 4.45
CA TYR A 217 8.39 -4.24 5.40
C TYR A 217 7.92 -2.80 5.21
N ILE A 218 7.99 -2.26 3.99
CA ILE A 218 7.61 -0.85 3.75
C ILE A 218 6.13 -0.62 3.95
N PHE A 219 5.28 -1.64 3.73
CA PHE A 219 3.86 -1.52 3.94
C PHE A 219 3.48 -1.59 5.43
N ASP A 220 4.10 -2.46 6.23
CA ASP A 220 3.98 -2.38 7.70
C ASP A 220 4.42 -1.00 8.22
N ARG A 221 5.58 -0.54 7.75
CA ARG A 221 6.16 0.73 8.19
C ARG A 221 5.26 1.91 7.83
N LEU A 222 4.66 1.91 6.64
CA LEU A 222 3.71 2.95 6.23
C LEU A 222 2.56 3.09 7.24
N TYR A 223 1.87 2.00 7.57
CA TYR A 223 0.74 2.06 8.52
C TYR A 223 1.18 2.47 9.92
N ARG A 224 2.33 1.96 10.39
CA ARG A 224 2.90 2.34 11.69
C ARG A 224 3.10 3.85 11.78
N ASP A 225 3.79 4.40 10.79
CA ASP A 225 4.20 5.81 10.79
C ASP A 225 3.01 6.74 10.54
N LEU A 226 2.04 6.31 9.72
CA LEU A 226 0.76 7.02 9.57
C LEU A 226 0.06 7.18 10.92
N TYR A 227 0.00 6.12 11.72
CA TYR A 227 -0.61 6.19 13.06
C TYR A 227 0.20 7.06 14.01
N GLU A 228 1.53 6.91 14.05
CA GLU A 228 2.39 7.70 14.93
C GLU A 228 2.27 9.21 14.65
N VAL A 229 2.30 9.61 13.37
CA VAL A 229 2.19 11.01 12.97
C VAL A 229 0.78 11.56 13.17
N ALA A 230 -0.26 10.76 12.91
CA ALA A 230 -1.63 11.18 13.17
C ALA A 230 -1.92 11.28 14.68
N GLY A 231 -1.47 10.31 15.48
CA GLY A 231 -1.69 10.29 16.94
C GLY A 231 -0.92 11.37 17.71
N ALA A 232 0.12 11.96 17.12
CA ALA A 232 0.85 13.05 17.74
C ALA A 232 -0.07 14.27 17.98
N PRO A 233 0.01 14.93 19.15
CA PRO A 233 -0.71 16.18 19.40
C PRO A 233 -0.44 17.15 18.25
N SER A 234 -1.49 17.67 17.62
CA SER A 234 -1.37 18.68 16.56
C SER A 234 -0.76 19.95 17.15
N GLY A 235 0.58 20.02 17.19
CA GLY A 235 1.29 21.09 17.87
C GLY A 235 2.80 20.91 18.11
N VAL A 236 3.48 19.91 17.55
CA VAL A 236 4.97 19.90 17.54
C VAL A 236 5.48 19.94 16.10
N GLU A 237 5.53 21.16 15.58
CA GLU A 237 6.74 21.74 14.98
C GLU A 237 7.61 20.87 14.06
N LEU A 238 7.05 20.29 12.99
CA LEU A 238 7.89 19.99 11.82
C LEU A 238 8.34 21.28 11.12
N ARG A 239 7.66 22.41 11.40
CA ARG A 239 8.03 23.75 10.92
C ARG A 239 9.15 24.39 11.74
N ASP A 240 9.19 24.23 13.06
CA ASP A 240 10.19 24.93 13.88
C ASP A 240 11.48 24.14 14.06
N ALA A 241 11.44 22.80 13.90
CA ALA A 241 12.65 21.98 13.78
C ALA A 241 13.48 22.32 12.53
N ILE A 242 12.83 22.79 11.45
CA ILE A 242 13.51 23.18 10.21
C ILE A 242 13.94 24.66 10.24
N ASN A 243 13.21 25.52 10.96
CA ASN A 243 13.45 26.96 10.96
C ASN A 243 14.28 27.49 12.15
N ASN A 244 14.62 26.67 13.15
CA ASN A 244 15.42 27.13 14.29
C ASN A 244 16.42 26.07 14.81
N PRO A 245 17.58 25.90 14.16
CA PRO A 245 18.58 24.89 14.52
C PRO A 245 19.26 25.12 15.88
N THR A 246 18.94 26.20 16.61
CA THR A 246 19.61 26.60 17.84
C THR A 246 18.94 26.15 19.15
N SER A 247 17.78 25.47 19.13
CA SER A 247 17.14 25.01 20.39
C SER A 247 17.64 23.65 20.90
N ALA A 248 18.41 22.90 20.09
CA ALA A 248 18.99 21.62 20.49
C ALA A 248 20.43 21.78 21.05
N ALA A 249 20.61 22.63 22.05
CA ALA A 249 21.84 22.61 22.85
C ALA A 249 21.76 21.45 23.86
N VAL A 250 22.29 20.29 23.48
CA VAL A 250 22.57 19.19 24.39
C VAL A 250 23.67 19.65 25.36
N PRO A 251 23.47 19.64 26.69
CA PRO A 251 24.53 20.00 27.62
C PRO A 251 25.60 18.90 27.59
N VAL A 252 26.77 19.23 27.06
CA VAL A 252 27.98 18.45 27.24
C VAL A 252 28.33 18.50 28.73
N ARG A 253 28.19 17.38 29.43
CA ARG A 253 28.78 17.22 30.76
C ARG A 253 30.26 16.92 30.58
N LEU A 254 31.10 17.81 31.10
CA LEU A 254 32.50 17.54 31.44
C LEU A 254 32.57 16.67 32.68
#